data_AF-A0A8R7VB70-F1
#
_entry.id   AF-A0A8R7VB70-F1
#
_cell.length_a   1.000
_cell.length_b   1.000
_cell.length_c   1.000
_cell.angle_alpha   90.00
_cell.angle_beta   90.00
_cell.angle_gamma   90.00
#
_symmetry.space_group_name_H-M   'P 1'
#
loop_
_entity.id
_entity.type
_entity.pdbx_description
1 polymer ?
#
loop_
_entity_poly.entity_id
_entity_poly.type
_entity_poly.pdbx_seq_one_letter_code
_entity_poly.pdbx_strand_id
1 'polypeptide(L)'
;MMTLLSPADPSQKLVIHPNKRGNIAHFINGIKTTLDGNNKQNIKCARDHIDGECHVLLVTCCDIDRGEKLYYDYNGHDYMYPTNHFV
;
A
#
# COMPACT_ATOMS: atom_id res chain seq x y z
N MET A 1 6.50 6.01 -2.07
CA MET A 1 5.68 7.08 -1.45
C MET A 1 4.34 6.49 -1.10
N MET A 2 3.76 6.83 0.05
CA MET A 2 2.45 6.31 0.47
C MET A 2 1.59 7.45 1.04
N THR A 3 0.38 7.65 0.51
CA THR A 3 -0.53 8.69 1.00
C THR A 3 -0.95 8.38 2.44
N LEU A 4 -0.62 9.28 3.37
CA LEU A 4 -1.04 9.20 4.77
C LEU A 4 -2.41 9.86 4.93
N LEU A 5 -2.50 11.15 4.58
CA LEU A 5 -3.71 11.95 4.74
C LEU A 5 -4.04 12.63 3.41
N SER A 6 -5.31 12.58 3.00
CA SER A 6 -5.81 13.22 1.77
C SER A 6 -7.05 14.06 2.07
N PRO A 7 -6.87 15.26 2.65
CA PRO A 7 -7.97 16.17 2.98
C PRO A 7 -8.47 16.92 1.73
N ALA A 8 -9.55 17.69 1.87
CA ALA A 8 -10.12 18.49 0.78
C ALA A 8 -9.18 19.61 0.30
N ASP A 9 -8.41 20.21 1.24
CA ASP A 9 -7.37 21.18 0.93
C ASP A 9 -6.06 20.44 0.55
N PRO A 10 -5.61 20.52 -0.72
CA PRO A 10 -4.42 19.79 -1.16
C PRO A 10 -3.13 20.20 -0.43
N SER A 11 -3.06 21.40 0.14
CA SER A 11 -1.88 21.88 0.87
C SER A 11 -1.65 21.14 2.19
N GLN A 12 -2.69 20.49 2.72
CA GLN A 12 -2.66 19.70 3.94
C GLN A 12 -2.46 18.20 3.66
N LYS A 13 -2.24 17.81 2.40
CA LYS A 13 -1.96 16.41 2.04
C LYS A 13 -0.63 15.96 2.65
N LEU A 14 -0.65 14.80 3.31
CA LEU A 14 0.55 14.20 3.90
C LEU A 14 0.88 12.89 3.22
N VAL A 15 2.17 12.65 2.98
CA VAL A 15 2.72 11.46 2.30
C VAL A 15 3.93 10.94 3.06
N ILE A 16 3.98 9.63 3.30
CA ILE A 16 5.13 8.93 3.87
C ILE A 16 6.21 8.77 2.80
N HIS A 17 7.42 9.24 3.12
CA HIS A 17 8.61 9.16 2.28
C HIS A 17 9.70 8.29 2.91
N PRO A 18 9.75 6.98 2.61
CA PRO A 18 10.72 6.06 3.21
C PRO A 18 12.13 6.13 2.59
N ASN A 19 12.54 7.28 2.03
CA ASN A 19 13.79 7.40 1.27
C ASN A 19 15.04 7.41 2.15
N LYS A 20 14.93 7.91 3.40
CA LYS A 20 16.05 7.99 4.36
C LYS A 20 15.87 7.06 5.56
N ARG A 21 14.63 6.87 5.99
CA ARG A 21 14.25 6.04 7.14
C ARG A 21 12.96 5.32 6.79
N GLY A 22 12.88 4.03 7.11
CA GLY A 22 11.74 3.19 6.81
C GLY A 22 11.87 1.83 7.48
N ASN A 23 10.88 0.98 7.25
CA ASN A 23 10.86 -0.41 7.73
C ASN A 23 10.56 -1.35 6.55
N ILE A 24 10.27 -2.62 6.84
CA ILE A 24 10.03 -3.66 5.85
C ILE A 24 8.88 -3.35 4.88
N ALA A 25 7.88 -2.55 5.30
CA ALA A 25 6.70 -2.26 4.48
C ALA A 25 7.05 -1.59 3.15
N HIS A 26 8.17 -0.86 3.07
CA HIS A 26 8.61 -0.21 1.84
C HIS A 26 9.00 -1.21 0.72
N PHE A 27 9.40 -2.42 1.08
CA PHE A 27 9.94 -3.42 0.16
C PHE A 27 8.91 -4.45 -0.32
N ILE A 28 7.69 -4.37 0.19
CA ILE A 28 6.60 -5.27 -0.19
C ILE A 28 6.11 -4.89 -1.59
N ASN A 29 5.88 -5.89 -2.44
CA ASN A 29 5.58 -5.66 -3.85
C ASN A 29 4.13 -5.22 -4.08
N GLY A 30 3.93 -4.51 -5.18
CA GLY A 30 2.61 -4.16 -5.67
C GLY A 30 2.11 -5.18 -6.69
N ILE A 31 0.80 -5.34 -6.78
CA ILE A 31 0.18 -6.08 -7.90
C ILE A 31 0.13 -5.23 -9.16
N LYS A 32 0.13 -5.91 -10.31
CA LYS A 32 -0.24 -5.28 -11.59
C LYS A 32 -1.75 -5.05 -11.60
N THR A 33 -2.20 -3.86 -11.99
CA THR A 33 -3.63 -3.52 -12.12
C THR A 33 -4.24 -4.16 -13.38
N THR A 34 -4.27 -5.50 -13.42
CA THR A 34 -4.89 -6.35 -14.45
C THR A 34 -5.66 -7.46 -13.74
N LEU A 35 -6.65 -8.07 -14.41
CA LEU A 35 -7.51 -9.10 -13.81
C LEU A 35 -6.68 -10.23 -13.15
N ASP A 36 -5.62 -10.68 -13.82
CA ASP A 36 -4.73 -11.74 -13.33
C ASP A 36 -3.79 -11.29 -12.19
N GLY A 37 -3.49 -9.99 -12.13
CA GLY A 37 -2.67 -9.40 -11.08
C GLY A 37 -3.40 -9.33 -9.73
N ASN A 38 -4.72 -9.14 -9.75
CA ASN A 38 -5.55 -9.12 -8.55
C ASN A 38 -5.54 -10.47 -7.81
N ASN A 39 -5.33 -11.58 -8.51
CA ASN A 39 -5.25 -12.91 -7.91
C ASN A 39 -4.00 -13.11 -7.03
N LYS A 40 -2.98 -12.27 -7.18
CA LYS A 40 -1.74 -12.34 -6.38
C LYS A 40 -1.84 -11.61 -5.04
N GLN A 41 -2.90 -10.83 -4.80
CA GLN A 41 -3.02 -10.01 -3.60
C GLN A 41 -3.34 -10.88 -2.37
N ASN A 42 -2.44 -10.87 -1.39
CA ASN A 42 -2.58 -11.60 -0.11
C ASN A 42 -2.49 -10.69 1.13
N ILE A 43 -2.17 -9.41 0.92
CA ILE A 43 -2.22 -8.35 1.94
C ILE A 43 -2.94 -7.11 1.40
N LYS A 44 -3.49 -6.31 2.30
CA LYS A 44 -4.18 -5.06 2.01
C LYS A 44 -3.55 -3.91 2.77
N CYS A 45 -3.41 -2.78 2.09
CA CYS A 45 -3.05 -1.51 2.71
C CYS A 45 -4.31 -0.81 3.21
N ALA A 46 -4.37 -0.57 4.51
CA ALA A 46 -5.47 0.10 5.20
C ALA A 46 -4.97 1.40 5.83
N ARG A 47 -5.88 2.37 5.93
CA ARG A 47 -5.63 3.61 6.66
C ARG A 47 -6.69 3.77 7.71
N ASP A 48 -6.24 3.91 8.95
CA ASP A 48 -7.10 4.01 10.10
C ASP A 48 -6.74 5.21 10.95
N HIS A 49 -7.74 5.66 11.69
CA HIS A 49 -7.61 6.69 12.70
C HIS A 49 -7.38 6.00 14.05
N ILE A 50 -6.16 6.08 14.57
CA ILE A 50 -5.76 5.45 15.84
C ILE A 50 -5.24 6.56 16.74
N ASP A 51 -5.86 6.70 17.92
CA ASP A 51 -5.48 7.68 18.95
C ASP A 51 -5.38 9.14 18.49
N GLY A 52 -6.22 9.55 17.53
CA GLY A 52 -6.23 10.92 17.02
C GLY A 52 -5.39 11.13 15.77
N GLU A 53 -4.65 10.12 15.31
CA GLU A 53 -3.71 10.24 14.19
C GLU A 53 -3.98 9.23 13.09
N CYS A 54 -3.65 9.62 11.85
CA CYS A 54 -3.74 8.72 10.71
C CYS A 54 -2.58 7.74 10.72
N HIS A 55 -2.90 6.46 10.55
CA HIS A 55 -1.94 5.37 10.46
C HIS A 55 -2.13 4.60 9.16
N VAL A 56 -1.04 4.10 8.59
CA VAL A 56 -1.07 3.19 7.43
C VAL A 56 -0.61 1.81 7.90
N LEU A 57 -1.44 0.80 7.65
CA LEU A 57 -1.22 -0.57 8.08
C LEU A 57 -1.26 -1.51 6.88
N LEU A 58 -0.45 -2.57 6.94
CA LEU A 58 -0.56 -3.72 6.03
C LEU A 58 -1.12 -4.89 6.82
N VAL A 59 -2.22 -5.45 6.33
CA VAL A 59 -2.97 -6.52 6.99
C VAL A 59 -3.14 -7.68 6.00
N THR A 60 -2.94 -8.91 6.46
CA THR A 60 -3.20 -10.11 5.66
C THR A 60 -4.69 -10.22 5.35
N CYS A 61 -5.04 -10.55 4.11
CA CYS A 61 -6.45 -10.78 3.72
C CYS A 61 -6.78 -12.26 3.48
N CYS A 62 -5.79 -13.13 3.62
CA CYS A 62 -5.90 -14.58 3.59
C CYS A 62 -4.79 -15.19 4.45
N ASP A 63 -4.84 -16.51 4.64
CA ASP A 63 -3.70 -17.25 5.18
C ASP A 63 -2.52 -17.16 4.20
N ILE A 64 -1.29 -17.13 4.74
CA ILE A 64 -0.07 -16.95 3.95
C ILE A 64 0.90 -18.08 4.31
N ASP A 65 1.29 -18.84 3.30
CA ASP A 65 2.19 -19.97 3.48
C ASP A 65 3.66 -19.53 3.61
N ARG A 66 4.46 -20.36 4.26
CA ARG A 66 5.91 -20.10 4.38
C ARG A 66 6.56 -20.06 2.99
N GLY A 67 7.19 -18.93 2.68
CA GLY A 67 7.87 -18.70 1.40
C GLY A 67 7.00 -18.05 0.33
N GLU A 68 5.71 -17.83 0.62
CA GLU A 68 4.84 -17.03 -0.22
C GLU A 68 5.28 -15.55 -0.23
N LYS A 69 5.20 -14.93 -1.40
CA LYS A 69 5.56 -13.52 -1.58
C LYS A 69 4.36 -12.64 -1.24
N LEU A 70 4.61 -11.54 -0.54
CA LEU A 70 3.57 -10.58 -0.18
C LEU A 70 3.32 -9.57 -1.31
N TYR A 71 2.05 -9.39 -1.65
CA TYR A 71 1.60 -8.41 -2.64
C TYR A 71 0.35 -7.66 -2.15
N TYR A 72 0.36 -6.34 -2.32
CA TYR A 72 -0.84 -5.50 -2.13
C TYR A 72 -1.09 -4.60 -3.34
N ASP A 73 -2.29 -4.04 -3.41
CA ASP A 73 -2.61 -3.01 -4.41
C ASP A 73 -2.02 -1.65 -4.01
N TYR A 74 -0.99 -1.21 -4.74
CA TYR A 74 -0.39 0.13 -4.59
C TYR A 74 -1.39 1.26 -4.88
N ASN A 75 -2.41 0.98 -5.72
CA ASN A 75 -3.39 1.95 -6.18
C ASN A 75 -4.76 1.80 -5.49
N GLY A 76 -4.83 1.08 -4.35
CA GLY A 76 -6.10 0.81 -3.66
C GLY A 76 -6.88 2.03 -3.15
N HIS A 77 -6.34 3.24 -3.31
CA HIS A 77 -7.06 4.49 -3.08
C HIS A 77 -6.76 5.55 -4.15
N ASP A 78 -5.49 5.81 -4.42
CA ASP A 78 -5.04 6.78 -5.44
C ASP A 78 -4.48 6.01 -6.65
N TYR A 79 -5.01 6.20 -7.85
CA TYR A 79 -4.50 5.58 -9.10
C TYR A 79 -3.26 6.29 -9.66
N MET A 80 -2.25 6.49 -8.83
CA MET A 80 -1.09 7.34 -9.16
C MET A 80 0.20 6.54 -9.41
N TYR A 81 0.25 5.25 -9.07
CA TYR A 81 1.44 4.44 -9.26
C TYR A 81 1.35 3.62 -10.56
N PRO A 82 2.27 3.78 -11.52
CA PRO A 82 2.24 3.01 -12.76
C PRO A 82 2.65 1.56 -12.49
N THR A 83 1.71 0.61 -12.59
CA THR A 83 1.94 -0.83 -12.31
C THR A 83 2.04 -1.70 -13.57
N ASN A 84 1.90 -1.12 -14.78
CA ASN A 84 1.85 -1.87 -16.04
C ASN A 84 3.07 -2.76 -16.32
N HIS A 85 4.22 -2.39 -15.76
CA HIS A 85 5.49 -3.09 -15.92
C HIS A 85 5.74 -4.15 -14.83
N PHE A 86 4.83 -4.32 -13.88
CA PHE A 86 4.94 -5.35 -12.85
C PHE A 86 4.71 -6.74 -13.45
N VAL A 87 5.27 -7.75 -12.77
CA VAL A 87 5.32 -9.16 -13.21
C VAL A 87 4.30 -10.02 -12.46
#